data_AF-B8AZ71-F1
#
_entry.id   AF-B8AZ71-F1
#
_cell.length_a   1.000
_cell.length_b   1.000
_cell.length_c   1.000
_cell.angle_alpha   90.00
_cell.angle_beta   90.00
_cell.angle_gamma   90.00
#
_symmetry.space_group_name_H-M   'P 1'
#
loop_
_entity.id
_entity.type
_entity.pdbx_description
1 polymer ?
#
loop_
_entity_poly.entity_id
_entity_poly.type
_entity_poly.pdbx_seq_one_letter_code
_entity_poly.pdbx_strand_id
1 'polypeptide(L)'
;MLRRAGKGEVSDGFYQIRSDCTHKVPETKFKIKVGKTLSVRKWHAAFTREGRLDIASVLNRIQKGGVHPTIRGEVWEFLLGCFDPGSTFDEREQIREKRRVEYSNAYALPRIESIILEA
;
A
#
# COMPACT_ATOMS: atom_id res chain seq x y z
N MET A 1 -19.36 -17.78 22.32
CA MET A 1 -18.88 -18.40 21.06
C MET A 1 -17.41 -18.07 20.85
N LEU A 2 -16.50 -19.04 20.97
CA LEU A 2 -15.06 -18.85 20.80
C LEU A 2 -14.73 -18.84 19.31
N ARG A 3 -14.33 -17.68 18.74
CA ARG A 3 -13.88 -17.60 17.35
C ARG A 3 -12.52 -18.32 17.24
N ARG A 4 -12.49 -19.50 16.61
CA ARG A 4 -11.24 -20.17 16.21
C ARG A 4 -10.40 -19.20 15.37
N ALA A 5 -9.20 -18.89 15.85
CA ALA A 5 -8.22 -18.15 15.07
C ALA A 5 -7.67 -19.08 13.99
N GLY A 6 -7.97 -18.80 12.71
CA GLY A 6 -7.36 -19.50 11.59
C GLY A 6 -5.82 -19.35 11.61
N LYS A 7 -5.12 -20.41 11.21
CA LYS A 7 -3.66 -20.42 11.03
C LYS A 7 -3.31 -19.31 10.03
N GLY A 8 -2.52 -18.33 10.46
CA GLY A 8 -2.18 -17.17 9.63
C GLY A 8 -1.13 -17.54 8.59
N GLU A 9 -1.30 -17.08 7.36
CA GLU A 9 -0.35 -17.28 6.27
C GLU A 9 0.87 -16.36 6.43
N VAL A 10 2.05 -16.84 6.08
CA VAL A 10 3.28 -16.06 6.15
C VAL A 10 3.36 -15.14 4.94
N SER A 11 3.70 -13.88 5.13
CA SER A 11 3.74 -12.88 4.04
C SER A 11 5.04 -12.89 3.22
N ASP A 12 5.87 -13.93 3.33
CA ASP A 12 7.28 -13.90 2.90
C ASP A 12 7.46 -13.80 1.36
N GLY A 13 6.45 -14.20 0.59
CA GLY A 13 6.50 -14.17 -0.88
C GLY A 13 6.13 -12.84 -1.54
N PHE A 14 5.70 -11.82 -0.79
CA PHE A 14 5.18 -10.58 -1.38
C PHE A 14 6.26 -9.55 -1.72
N TYR A 15 7.47 -9.68 -1.15
CA TYR A 15 8.56 -8.74 -1.37
C TYR A 15 9.80 -9.54 -1.73
N GLN A 16 10.37 -9.25 -2.91
CA GLN A 16 11.62 -9.87 -3.32
C GLN A 16 12.73 -9.35 -2.41
N ILE A 17 13.30 -10.27 -1.64
CA ILE A 17 14.52 -10.01 -0.88
C ILE A 17 15.68 -10.10 -1.86
N ARG A 18 16.58 -9.12 -1.83
CA ARG A 18 17.81 -9.16 -2.62
C ARG A 18 18.62 -10.40 -2.22
N SER A 19 19.20 -11.08 -3.21
CA SER A 19 19.93 -12.35 -3.00
C SER A 19 21.07 -12.23 -1.98
N ASP A 20 21.72 -11.07 -1.94
CA ASP A 20 22.79 -10.71 -1.00
C ASP A 20 22.33 -10.56 0.46
N CYS A 21 21.02 -10.46 0.71
CA CYS A 21 20.45 -10.19 2.03
C CYS A 21 19.74 -11.40 2.66
N THR A 22 19.55 -12.50 1.92
CA THR A 22 18.72 -13.66 2.31
C THR A 22 19.12 -14.31 3.64
N HIS A 23 20.41 -14.35 3.95
CA HIS A 23 20.96 -14.95 5.17
C HIS A 23 20.81 -14.06 6.43
N LYS A 24 20.38 -12.79 6.28
CA LYS A 24 20.22 -11.82 7.38
C LYS A 24 18.78 -11.38 7.62
N VAL A 25 17.79 -11.87 6.84
CA VAL A 25 16.40 -11.44 7.02
C VAL A 25 15.76 -12.20 8.17
N PRO A 26 15.35 -11.53 9.25
CA PRO A 26 14.63 -12.18 10.34
C PRO A 26 13.24 -12.57 9.87
N GLU A 27 12.74 -13.71 10.33
CA GLU A 27 11.37 -14.13 10.04
C GLU A 27 10.36 -13.10 10.56
N THR A 28 9.41 -12.74 9.70
CA THR A 28 8.34 -11.82 10.09
C THR A 28 7.39 -12.44 11.10
N LYS A 29 7.17 -11.71 12.21
CA LYS A 29 6.14 -12.02 13.21
C LYS A 29 4.73 -11.67 12.70
N PHE A 30 4.62 -10.84 11.66
CA PHE A 30 3.34 -10.55 11.03
C PHE A 30 2.86 -11.77 10.25
N LYS A 31 1.61 -12.17 10.46
CA LYS A 31 0.95 -13.24 9.73
C LYS A 31 -0.40 -12.73 9.22
N ILE A 32 -0.70 -13.02 7.95
CA ILE A 32 -1.98 -12.67 7.33
C ILE A 32 -3.05 -13.56 7.95
N LYS A 33 -4.00 -12.96 8.68
CA LYS A 33 -5.05 -13.69 9.39
C LYS A 33 -6.40 -13.37 8.79
N VAL A 34 -7.05 -14.39 8.22
CA VAL A 34 -8.40 -14.27 7.65
C VAL A 34 -9.36 -13.67 8.69
N GLY A 35 -10.14 -12.68 8.25
CA GLY A 35 -11.09 -11.98 9.11
C GLY A 35 -10.47 -10.96 10.07
N LYS A 36 -9.15 -10.92 10.23
CA LYS A 36 -8.42 -9.91 11.03
C LYS A 36 -7.71 -8.90 10.12
N THR A 37 -6.79 -9.36 9.28
CA THR A 37 -6.04 -8.51 8.33
C THR A 37 -6.99 -7.85 7.33
N LEU A 38 -6.74 -6.58 6.99
CA LEU A 38 -7.50 -5.88 5.96
C LEU A 38 -7.28 -6.58 4.62
N SER A 39 -8.32 -7.23 4.10
CA SER A 39 -8.29 -7.90 2.80
C SER A 39 -8.65 -6.95 1.67
N VAL A 40 -8.25 -7.30 0.45
CA VAL A 40 -8.61 -6.61 -0.80
C VAL A 40 -10.12 -6.34 -0.89
N ARG A 41 -10.93 -7.38 -0.65
CA ARG A 41 -12.39 -7.27 -0.65
C ARG A 41 -12.90 -6.24 0.36
N LYS A 42 -12.36 -6.23 1.58
CA LYS A 42 -12.79 -5.27 2.61
C LYS A 42 -12.32 -3.85 2.33
N TRP A 43 -11.16 -3.70 1.71
CA TRP A 43 -10.64 -2.41 1.28
C TRP A 43 -11.55 -1.78 0.22
N HIS A 44 -11.85 -2.49 -0.87
CA HIS A 44 -12.74 -1.94 -1.90
C HIS A 44 -14.17 -1.69 -1.40
N ALA A 45 -14.67 -2.52 -0.48
CA ALA A 45 -15.98 -2.32 0.14
C ALA A 45 -16.05 -1.12 1.10
N ALA A 46 -14.92 -0.51 1.47
CA ALA A 46 -14.89 0.68 2.33
C ALA A 46 -15.09 1.99 1.54
N PHE A 47 -15.14 1.92 0.21
CA PHE A 47 -15.37 3.08 -0.64
C PHE A 47 -16.86 3.25 -0.96
N THR A 48 -17.30 4.51 -1.06
CA THR A 48 -18.60 4.86 -1.66
C THR A 48 -18.56 4.68 -3.17
N ARG A 49 -19.72 4.83 -3.83
CA ARG A 49 -19.82 4.77 -5.29
C ARG A 49 -18.99 5.86 -5.99
N GLU A 50 -18.86 7.02 -5.36
CA GLU A 50 -18.07 8.16 -5.81
C GLU A 50 -16.57 8.01 -5.47
N GLY A 51 -16.22 6.95 -4.74
CA GLY A 51 -14.84 6.66 -4.36
C GLY A 51 -14.36 7.36 -3.09
N ARG A 52 -15.26 7.84 -2.21
CA ARG A 52 -14.88 8.37 -0.89
C ARG A 52 -14.65 7.23 0.10
N LEU A 53 -13.64 7.34 0.96
CA LEU A 53 -13.21 6.29 1.86
C LEU A 53 -13.77 6.46 3.28
N ASP A 54 -14.44 5.44 3.81
CA ASP A 54 -14.69 5.31 5.25
C ASP A 54 -13.39 4.93 5.99
N ILE A 55 -12.55 5.94 6.22
CA ILE A 55 -11.23 5.76 6.82
C ILE A 55 -11.30 5.27 8.26
N ALA A 56 -12.33 5.65 9.02
CA ALA A 56 -12.46 5.29 10.43
C ALA A 56 -12.62 3.76 10.61
N SER A 57 -13.48 3.15 9.80
CA SER A 57 -13.68 1.69 9.77
C SER A 57 -12.40 0.95 9.34
N VAL A 58 -11.69 1.50 8.35
CA VAL A 58 -10.44 0.92 7.85
C VAL A 58 -9.33 1.00 8.90
N LEU A 59 -9.11 2.16 9.54
CA LEU A 59 -8.05 2.35 10.53
C LEU A 59 -8.17 1.38 11.70
N ASN A 60 -9.36 1.17 12.23
CA ASN A 60 -9.61 0.23 13.34
C ASN A 60 -9.14 -1.19 12.98
N ARG A 61 -9.36 -1.61 11.72
CA ARG A 61 -8.93 -2.91 11.23
C ARG A 61 -7.42 -2.97 11.01
N ILE A 62 -6.83 -1.92 10.43
CA ILE A 62 -5.39 -1.83 10.20
C ILE A 62 -4.62 -1.90 11.52
N GLN A 63 -5.03 -1.12 12.52
CA GLN A 63 -4.40 -1.10 13.84
C GLN A 63 -4.38 -2.48 14.51
N LYS A 64 -5.44 -3.28 14.33
CA LYS A 64 -5.58 -4.60 14.98
C LYS A 64 -5.00 -5.76 14.18
N GLY A 65 -4.98 -5.67 12.85
CA GLY A 65 -4.75 -6.81 11.97
C GLY A 65 -3.75 -6.56 10.84
N GLY A 66 -3.29 -5.33 10.65
CA GLY A 66 -2.45 -4.91 9.54
C GLY A 66 -3.15 -4.95 8.18
N VAL A 67 -2.36 -4.76 7.13
CA VAL A 67 -2.79 -4.63 5.74
C VAL A 67 -2.29 -5.82 4.93
N HIS A 68 -3.15 -6.40 4.08
CA HIS A 68 -2.74 -7.42 3.13
C HIS A 68 -1.71 -6.84 2.13
N PRO A 69 -0.56 -7.50 1.88
CA PRO A 69 0.53 -6.91 1.09
C PRO A 69 0.10 -6.44 -0.31
N THR A 70 -0.79 -7.17 -0.99
CA THR A 70 -1.31 -6.82 -2.34
C THR A 70 -1.91 -5.42 -2.45
N ILE A 71 -2.55 -4.91 -1.39
CA ILE A 71 -3.20 -3.57 -1.38
C ILE A 71 -2.41 -2.55 -0.56
N ARG A 72 -1.19 -2.89 -0.12
CA ARG A 72 -0.43 -1.99 0.77
C ARG A 72 -0.11 -0.66 0.09
N GLY A 73 0.20 -0.68 -1.21
CA GLY A 73 0.48 0.53 -1.99
C GLY A 73 -0.71 1.49 -1.97
N GLU A 74 -1.89 1.02 -2.35
CA GLU A 74 -3.13 1.82 -2.36
C GLU A 74 -3.49 2.37 -0.97
N VAL A 75 -3.40 1.52 0.06
CA VAL A 75 -3.75 1.92 1.43
C VAL A 75 -2.81 3.00 1.96
N TRP A 76 -1.51 2.90 1.64
CA TRP A 76 -0.51 3.85 2.11
C TRP A 76 -0.70 5.26 1.55
N GLU A 77 -1.28 5.41 0.35
CA GLU A 77 -1.59 6.74 -0.18
C GLU A 77 -2.55 7.51 0.74
N PHE A 78 -3.47 6.83 1.43
CA PHE A 78 -4.35 7.47 2.42
C PHE A 78 -3.66 7.64 3.78
N LEU A 79 -2.94 6.63 4.26
CA LEU A 79 -2.29 6.68 5.58
C LEU A 79 -1.19 7.75 5.66
N LEU A 80 -0.53 8.05 4.54
CA LEU A 80 0.50 9.08 4.44
C LEU A 80 -0.06 10.47 4.11
N GLY A 81 -1.39 10.61 4.02
CA GLY A 81 -2.02 11.88 3.66
C GLY A 81 -1.78 12.31 2.20
N CYS A 82 -1.34 11.40 1.33
CA CYS A 82 -1.23 11.69 -0.10
C CYS A 82 -2.61 11.97 -0.71
N PHE A 83 -3.66 11.35 -0.17
CA PHE A 83 -5.05 11.61 -0.52
C PHE A 83 -5.91 11.89 0.71
N ASP A 84 -6.85 12.81 0.55
CA ASP A 84 -7.92 13.04 1.51
C ASP A 84 -8.95 11.89 1.46
N PRO A 85 -9.37 11.29 2.57
CA PRO A 85 -10.39 10.24 2.57
C PRO A 85 -11.73 10.65 1.96
N GLY A 86 -12.08 11.93 2.05
CA GLY A 86 -13.26 12.51 1.43
C GLY A 86 -13.10 12.77 -0.07
N SER A 87 -11.92 12.61 -0.66
CA SER A 87 -11.74 12.74 -2.11
C SER A 87 -12.49 11.65 -2.88
N THR A 88 -12.92 12.00 -4.09
CA THR A 88 -13.46 11.07 -5.09
C THR A 88 -12.34 10.36 -5.85
N PHE A 89 -12.69 9.34 -6.62
CA PHE A 89 -11.72 8.66 -7.49
C PHE A 89 -11.09 9.63 -8.50
N ASP A 90 -11.91 10.43 -9.19
CA ASP A 90 -11.45 11.34 -10.24
C ASP A 90 -10.52 12.44 -9.70
N GLU A 91 -10.83 12.99 -8.53
CA GLU A 91 -9.95 13.96 -7.86
C GLU A 91 -8.57 13.35 -7.55
N ARG A 92 -8.52 12.10 -7.11
CA ARG A 92 -7.24 11.42 -6.84
C ARG A 92 -6.45 11.13 -8.11
N GLU A 93 -7.12 10.77 -9.20
CA GLU A 93 -6.46 10.60 -10.49
C GLU A 93 -5.82 11.90 -10.98
N GLN A 94 -6.52 13.04 -10.83
CA GLN A 94 -5.97 14.35 -11.13
C GLN A 94 -4.75 14.68 -10.25
N ILE A 95 -4.81 14.38 -8.95
CA ILE A 95 -3.67 14.56 -8.05
C ILE A 95 -2.47 13.71 -8.48
N ARG A 96 -2.69 12.45 -8.87
CA ARG A 96 -1.62 11.55 -9.35
C ARG A 96 -0.99 12.08 -10.63
N GLU A 97 -1.79 12.53 -11.59
CA GLU A 97 -1.27 13.09 -12.85
C GLU A 97 -0.46 14.36 -12.59
N LYS A 98 -1.01 15.30 -11.81
CA LYS A 98 -0.31 16.54 -11.42
C LYS A 98 1.04 16.25 -10.76
N ARG A 99 1.09 15.33 -9.79
CA ARG A 99 2.34 14.95 -9.11
C ARG A 99 3.34 14.30 -10.06
N ARG A 100 2.89 13.47 -11.02
CA ARG A 100 3.79 12.87 -12.02
C ARG A 100 4.46 13.95 -12.88
N VAL A 101 3.71 14.95 -13.33
CA VAL A 101 4.26 16.09 -14.07
C VAL A 101 5.21 16.91 -13.19
N GLU A 102 4.81 17.24 -11.96
CA GLU A 102 5.65 17.99 -11.02
C GLU A 102 6.96 17.28 -10.70
N TYR A 103 6.93 15.97 -10.43
CA TYR A 103 8.13 15.18 -10.18
C TYR A 103 8.99 15.03 -11.44
N SER A 104 8.37 14.83 -12.60
CA SER A 104 9.10 14.83 -13.88
C SER A 104 9.84 16.14 -14.08
N ASN A 105 9.19 17.27 -13.81
CA ASN A 105 9.80 18.60 -13.96
C ASN A 105 10.87 18.88 -12.89
N ALA A 106 10.62 18.50 -11.64
CA ALA A 106 11.56 18.71 -10.53
C ALA A 106 12.82 17.85 -10.65
N TYR A 107 12.69 16.65 -11.21
CA TYR A 107 13.80 15.70 -11.42
C TYR A 107 14.28 15.64 -12.87
N ALA A 108 13.80 16.52 -13.75
CA ALA A 108 14.39 16.79 -15.07
C ALA A 108 15.75 17.54 -14.93
N LEU A 109 16.60 17.05 -14.04
CA LEU A 109 18.02 17.37 -14.04
C LEU A 109 18.66 16.69 -15.28
N PRO A 110 19.58 17.36 -16.00
CA PRO A 110 20.34 16.77 -17.10
C PRO A 110 21.39 15.76 -16.59
N ARG A 111 20.97 14.76 -15.82
CA ARG A 111 21.85 13.78 -15.15
C ARG A 111 21.46 12.31 -15.37
N ILE A 112 20.29 12.03 -15.98
CA ILE A 112 19.96 10.66 -16.38
C ILE A 112 20.53 10.35 -17.78
N GLU A 113 20.56 11.33 -18.69
CA GLU A 113 21.19 11.14 -20.01
C GLU A 113 22.71 10.88 -19.92
N SER A 114 23.41 11.45 -18.93
CA SER A 114 24.85 11.22 -18.74
C SER A 114 25.19 9.82 -18.18
N ILE A 115 24.23 9.11 -17.57
CA ILE A 115 24.48 7.76 -17.00
C ILE A 115 24.21 6.66 -18.03
N ILE A 116 23.37 6.91 -19.03
CA ILE A 116 23.03 5.91 -20.06
C ILE A 116 23.94 6.03 -21.30
N LEU A 117 24.56 7.19 -21.55
CA LEU A 117 25.46 7.41 -22.70
C LEU A 117 26.95 7.09 -22.47
N GLU A 118 27.37 6.79 -21.23
CA GLU A 118 28.75 6.38 -20.90
C GLU A 118 28.88 4.92 -20.42
N ALA A 119 27.87 4.07 -20.64
CA ALA A 119 27.90 2.64 -20.29
C ALA A 119 27.85 1.72 -21.54
#